data_AF-A0A3P6C1U1-F1
#
_entry.id   AF-A0A3P6C1U1-F1
#
_cell.length_a   1.000
_cell.length_b   1.000
_cell.length_c   1.000
_cell.angle_alpha   90.00
_cell.angle_beta   90.00
_cell.angle_gamma   90.00
#
_symmetry.space_group_name_H-M   'P 1'
#
loop_
_entity.id
_entity.type
_entity.pdbx_description
1 polymer ?
#
loop_
_entity_poly.entity_id
_entity_poly.type
_entity_poly.pdbx_seq_one_letter_code
_entity_poly.pdbx_strand_id
1 'polypeptide(L)'
;DNGDDEAEETDAAKVALSLSLYRVWKMAYISNWVRYMAHKLEYSLTLSLKNHTQGRVIDQEVIGVVMKNLLYGRITYLHSIKGEGMAPTMGPHDNTLLVRKLPDVDTRYVSVGDVVVLKDPNETHKYLVRRLAALEGSEMVSSDEKDEPFLLKKDQCWVVAENKDMKSKEAYDSRSFGPVSLADIVGRAIYCMRTAVDHGPVSNSEFSMQEDSPILAVELDVDELAKDHKA
;
A
#
# COMPACT_ATOMS: atom_id res chain seq x y z
N ASP A 1 -15.63 29.18 -51.53
CA ASP A 1 -14.75 28.01 -51.40
C ASP A 1 -13.88 27.97 -50.17
N ASN A 2 -13.15 29.02 -49.77
CA ASN A 2 -12.19 28.89 -48.65
C ASN A 2 -12.77 28.61 -47.24
N GLY A 3 -14.09 28.45 -47.07
CA GLY A 3 -14.71 28.18 -45.76
C GLY A 3 -14.87 26.68 -45.44
N ASP A 4 -14.92 25.83 -46.45
CA ASP A 4 -15.11 24.39 -46.28
C ASP A 4 -13.77 23.67 -46.02
N ASP A 5 -12.69 24.14 -46.65
CA ASP A 5 -11.33 23.60 -46.45
C ASP A 5 -10.80 23.83 -45.01
N GLU A 6 -11.09 24.99 -44.40
CA GLU A 6 -10.70 25.30 -43.01
C GLU A 6 -11.48 24.45 -41.98
N ALA A 7 -12.74 24.15 -42.27
CA ALA A 7 -13.58 23.30 -41.43
C ALA A 7 -13.15 21.82 -41.49
N GLU A 8 -12.72 21.34 -42.66
CA GLU A 8 -12.23 19.97 -42.85
C GLU A 8 -10.84 19.77 -42.22
N GLU A 9 -9.94 20.76 -42.33
CA GLU A 9 -8.61 20.72 -41.70
C GLU A 9 -8.70 20.74 -40.16
N THR A 10 -9.63 21.51 -39.59
CA THR A 10 -9.85 21.55 -38.13
C THR A 10 -10.48 20.27 -37.57
N ASP A 11 -11.27 19.54 -38.35
CA ASP A 11 -11.85 18.26 -37.92
C ASP A 11 -10.83 17.11 -38.01
N ALA A 12 -10.01 17.09 -39.07
CA ALA A 12 -8.89 16.17 -39.20
C ALA A 12 -7.87 16.32 -38.05
N ALA A 13 -7.57 17.57 -37.63
CA ALA A 13 -6.69 17.85 -36.50
C ALA A 13 -7.25 17.30 -35.17
N LYS A 14 -8.56 17.43 -34.92
CA LYS A 14 -9.21 16.89 -33.72
C LYS A 14 -9.18 15.36 -33.68
N VAL A 15 -9.44 14.71 -34.82
CA VAL A 15 -9.37 13.25 -34.95
C VAL A 15 -7.94 12.75 -34.74
N ALA A 16 -6.94 13.42 -35.31
CA ALA A 16 -5.53 13.08 -35.12
C ALA A 16 -5.08 13.24 -33.65
N LEU A 17 -5.51 14.32 -32.98
CA LEU A 17 -5.24 14.54 -31.56
C LEU A 17 -5.89 13.45 -30.69
N SER A 18 -7.13 13.09 -30.97
CA SER A 18 -7.86 12.01 -30.29
C SER A 18 -7.17 10.65 -30.46
N LEU A 19 -6.76 10.31 -31.70
CA LEU A 19 -6.02 9.08 -31.99
C LEU A 19 -4.65 9.06 -31.31
N SER A 20 -3.96 10.19 -31.26
CA SER A 20 -2.68 10.35 -30.56
C SER A 20 -2.83 10.13 -29.05
N LEU A 21 -3.82 10.79 -28.44
CA LEU A 21 -4.16 10.63 -27.02
C LEU A 21 -4.56 9.18 -26.69
N TYR A 22 -5.38 8.55 -27.55
CA TYR A 22 -5.75 7.14 -27.40
C TYR A 22 -4.52 6.22 -27.47
N ARG A 23 -3.59 6.46 -28.40
CA ARG A 23 -2.35 5.70 -28.51
C ARG A 23 -1.48 5.86 -27.26
N VAL A 24 -1.30 7.08 -26.77
CA VAL A 24 -0.55 7.37 -25.54
C VAL A 24 -1.20 6.68 -24.34
N TRP A 25 -2.51 6.81 -24.17
CA TRP A 25 -3.26 6.16 -23.10
C TRP A 25 -3.17 4.63 -23.17
N LYS A 26 -3.33 4.05 -24.37
CA LYS A 26 -3.21 2.61 -24.59
C LYS A 26 -1.80 2.08 -24.26
N MET A 27 -0.75 2.80 -24.63
CA MET A 27 0.62 2.44 -24.31
C MET A 27 0.89 2.51 -22.79
N ALA A 28 0.39 3.55 -22.12
CA ALA A 28 0.48 3.66 -20.66
C ALA A 28 -0.29 2.54 -19.94
N TYR A 29 -1.49 2.22 -20.41
CA TYR A 29 -2.30 1.11 -19.89
C TYR A 29 -1.59 -0.24 -20.04
N ILE A 30 -1.08 -0.57 -21.23
CA ILE A 30 -0.33 -1.81 -21.46
C ILE A 30 0.90 -1.88 -20.56
N SER A 31 1.64 -0.77 -20.42
CA SER A 31 2.80 -0.69 -19.54
C SER A 31 2.44 -0.95 -18.07
N ASN A 32 1.34 -0.35 -17.57
CA ASN A 32 0.86 -0.60 -16.21
C ASN A 32 0.39 -2.05 -16.04
N TRP A 33 -0.28 -2.62 -17.04
CA TRP A 33 -0.75 -4.00 -16.99
C TRP A 33 0.41 -5.01 -16.95
N VAL A 34 1.47 -4.80 -17.73
CA VAL A 34 2.68 -5.64 -17.68
C VAL A 34 3.37 -5.55 -16.32
N ARG A 35 3.55 -4.33 -15.79
CA ARG A 35 4.14 -4.12 -14.45
C ARG A 35 3.28 -4.73 -13.35
N TYR A 36 1.96 -4.57 -13.42
CA TYR A 36 1.01 -5.20 -12.51
C TYR A 36 1.11 -6.74 -12.55
N MET A 37 1.18 -7.34 -13.76
CA MET A 37 1.33 -8.78 -13.90
C MET A 37 2.65 -9.30 -13.32
N ALA A 38 3.75 -8.52 -13.44
CA ALA A 38 5.01 -8.84 -12.79
C ALA A 38 4.85 -8.87 -11.25
N HIS A 39 4.19 -7.88 -10.65
CA HIS A 39 3.91 -7.88 -9.21
C HIS A 39 3.00 -9.03 -8.78
N LYS A 40 1.99 -9.42 -9.57
CA LYS A 40 1.17 -10.59 -9.25
C LYS A 40 1.98 -11.88 -9.26
N LEU A 41 2.89 -12.03 -10.22
CA LEU A 41 3.75 -13.19 -10.32
C LEU A 41 4.71 -13.25 -9.12
N GLU A 42 5.39 -12.15 -8.83
CA GLU A 42 6.26 -12.01 -7.66
C GLU A 42 5.51 -12.33 -6.37
N TYR A 43 4.35 -11.71 -6.15
CA TYR A 43 3.48 -11.98 -5.00
C TYR A 43 3.14 -13.47 -4.88
N SER A 44 2.74 -14.11 -5.99
CA SER A 44 2.32 -15.50 -6.00
C SER A 44 3.47 -16.45 -5.68
N LEU A 45 4.67 -16.17 -6.22
CA LEU A 45 5.88 -16.94 -5.93
C LEU A 45 6.28 -16.80 -4.46
N THR A 46 6.32 -15.57 -3.94
CA THR A 46 6.70 -15.30 -2.54
C THR A 46 5.70 -15.92 -1.55
N LEU A 47 4.39 -15.80 -1.82
CA LEU A 47 3.36 -16.43 -0.99
C LEU A 47 3.48 -17.96 -1.00
N SER A 48 3.79 -18.55 -2.16
CA SER A 48 3.98 -19.99 -2.27
C SER A 48 5.21 -20.47 -1.52
N LEU A 49 6.34 -19.77 -1.64
CA LEU A 49 7.57 -20.06 -0.91
C LEU A 49 7.34 -20.02 0.60
N LYS A 50 6.64 -18.99 1.09
CA LYS A 50 6.28 -18.85 2.52
C LYS A 50 5.38 -19.99 3.02
N ASN A 51 4.40 -20.40 2.22
CA ASN A 51 3.52 -21.51 2.60
C ASN A 51 4.27 -22.85 2.62
N HIS A 52 5.18 -23.07 1.68
CA HIS A 52 6.02 -24.27 1.65
C HIS A 52 6.97 -24.33 2.85
N THR A 53 7.67 -23.24 3.18
CA THR A 53 8.56 -23.19 4.35
C THR A 53 7.82 -23.36 5.68
N GLN A 54 6.55 -22.95 5.76
CA GLN A 54 5.70 -23.17 6.93
C GLN A 54 5.02 -24.56 6.96
N GLY A 55 5.32 -25.44 6.00
CA GLY A 55 4.73 -26.78 5.92
C GLY A 55 3.22 -26.78 5.65
N ARG A 56 2.68 -25.69 5.09
CA ARG A 56 1.24 -25.48 4.90
C ARG A 56 0.71 -26.02 3.58
N VAL A 57 1.56 -26.35 2.60
CA VAL A 57 1.16 -26.75 1.24
C VAL A 57 2.08 -27.83 0.68
N ILE A 58 1.51 -28.83 -0.02
CA ILE A 58 2.20 -29.93 -0.72
C ILE A 58 2.61 -29.47 -2.13
N ASP A 59 3.76 -29.90 -2.66
CA ASP A 59 4.35 -29.44 -3.94
C ASP A 59 3.41 -29.44 -5.15
N GLN A 60 2.44 -30.37 -5.23
CA GLN A 60 1.47 -30.41 -6.33
C GLN A 60 0.39 -29.33 -6.25
N GLU A 61 0.12 -28.79 -5.05
CA GLU A 61 -0.87 -27.72 -4.83
C GLU A 61 -0.27 -26.32 -5.03
N VAL A 62 1.07 -26.20 -4.95
CA VAL A 62 1.82 -24.94 -5.16
C VAL A 62 1.50 -24.32 -6.52
N ILE A 63 1.57 -25.10 -7.60
CA ILE A 63 1.27 -24.60 -8.96
C ILE A 63 -0.18 -24.11 -9.05
N GLY A 64 -1.12 -24.83 -8.44
CA GLY A 64 -2.53 -24.43 -8.39
C GLY A 64 -2.76 -23.13 -7.62
N VAL A 65 -2.10 -22.96 -6.47
CA VAL A 65 -2.17 -21.73 -5.67
C VAL A 65 -1.57 -20.54 -6.42
N VAL A 66 -0.41 -20.73 -7.08
CA VAL A 66 0.23 -19.70 -7.89
C VAL A 66 -0.69 -19.29 -9.04
N MET A 67 -1.21 -20.25 -9.82
CA MET A 67 -2.11 -19.96 -10.94
C MET A 67 -3.42 -19.30 -10.50
N LYS A 68 -3.99 -19.72 -9.37
CA LYS A 68 -5.20 -19.10 -8.81
C LYS A 68 -4.98 -17.64 -8.43
N ASN A 69 -3.87 -17.33 -7.75
CA ASN A 69 -3.53 -15.96 -7.37
C ASN A 69 -3.20 -15.09 -8.60
N LEU A 70 -2.47 -15.64 -9.57
CA LEU A 70 -2.12 -14.94 -10.80
C LEU A 70 -3.36 -14.60 -11.64
N LEU A 71 -4.26 -15.56 -11.84
CA LEU A 71 -5.43 -15.40 -12.72
C LEU A 71 -6.62 -14.69 -12.06
N TYR A 72 -6.90 -14.97 -10.79
CA TYR A 72 -8.16 -14.54 -10.15
C TYR A 72 -7.97 -13.80 -8.82
N GLY A 73 -6.78 -13.88 -8.20
CA GLY A 73 -6.52 -13.20 -6.93
C GLY A 73 -6.26 -11.71 -7.12
N ARG A 74 -6.84 -10.87 -6.28
CA ARG A 74 -6.35 -9.49 -6.08
C ARG A 74 -5.17 -9.51 -5.12
N ILE A 75 -4.17 -8.69 -5.41
CA ILE A 75 -3.04 -8.46 -4.49
C ILE A 75 -3.31 -7.30 -3.54
N THR A 76 -4.53 -6.76 -3.54
CA THR A 76 -5.03 -5.81 -2.55
C THR A 76 -6.20 -6.37 -1.72
N TYR A 77 -6.54 -5.67 -0.64
CA TYR A 77 -7.75 -5.86 0.16
C TYR A 77 -8.19 -4.54 0.78
N LEU A 78 -9.45 -4.47 1.22
CA LEU A 78 -9.99 -3.32 1.92
C LEU A 78 -9.80 -3.45 3.43
N HIS A 79 -9.42 -2.37 4.08
CA HIS A 79 -9.24 -2.31 5.53
C HIS A 79 -9.86 -1.03 6.10
N SER A 80 -10.87 -1.19 6.96
CA SER A 80 -11.45 -0.06 7.69
C SER A 80 -10.63 0.24 8.93
N ILE A 81 -10.32 1.52 9.13
CA ILE A 81 -9.63 2.00 10.33
C ILE A 81 -10.51 2.99 11.09
N LYS A 82 -10.33 3.01 12.41
CA LYS A 82 -10.98 3.98 13.29
C LYS A 82 -9.93 4.71 14.12
N GLY A 83 -10.24 5.95 14.47
CA GLY A 83 -9.44 6.76 15.37
C GLY A 83 -8.42 7.66 14.65
N GLU A 84 -7.86 8.57 15.43
CA GLU A 84 -7.14 9.74 14.91
C GLU A 84 -5.62 9.55 14.82
N GLY A 85 -5.11 8.34 15.10
CA GLY A 85 -3.67 8.06 15.17
C GLY A 85 -2.90 8.32 13.88
N MET A 86 -3.59 8.31 12.73
CA MET A 86 -2.99 8.54 11.41
C MET A 86 -3.36 9.90 10.83
N ALA A 87 -3.88 10.84 11.62
CA ALA A 87 -4.11 12.21 11.17
C ALA A 87 -2.76 12.95 10.93
N PRO A 88 -2.66 13.80 9.89
CA PRO A 88 -3.70 14.19 8.93
C PRO A 88 -3.87 13.25 7.73
N THR A 89 -2.99 12.27 7.52
CA THR A 89 -3.10 11.32 6.38
C THR A 89 -4.47 10.65 6.31
N MET A 90 -5.04 10.31 7.46
CA MET A 90 -6.38 9.75 7.63
C MET A 90 -7.26 10.73 8.42
N GLY A 91 -8.53 10.82 8.04
CA GLY A 91 -9.47 11.75 8.68
C GLY A 91 -9.83 11.33 10.11
N PRO A 92 -10.49 12.20 10.88
CA PRO A 92 -10.91 11.91 12.26
C PRO A 92 -12.03 10.86 12.36
N HIS A 93 -12.71 10.60 11.24
CA HIS A 93 -13.79 9.62 11.13
C HIS A 93 -13.26 8.24 10.73
N ASP A 94 -14.18 7.28 10.54
CA ASP A 94 -13.82 5.98 9.97
C ASP A 94 -13.24 6.19 8.56
N ASN A 95 -12.11 5.56 8.26
CA ASN A 95 -11.50 5.62 6.93
C ASN A 95 -11.45 4.22 6.33
N THR A 96 -11.57 4.13 5.01
CA THR A 96 -11.38 2.85 4.29
C THR A 96 -10.11 2.92 3.47
N LEU A 97 -9.22 1.94 3.68
CA LEU A 97 -7.94 1.84 2.99
C LEU A 97 -7.98 0.74 1.94
N LEU A 98 -7.40 1.01 0.78
CA LEU A 98 -6.92 -0.03 -0.12
C LEU A 98 -5.50 -0.40 0.30
N VAL A 99 -5.29 -1.67 0.63
CA VAL A 99 -4.01 -2.17 1.18
C VAL A 99 -3.41 -3.18 0.23
N ARG A 100 -2.16 -2.95 -0.20
CA ARG A 100 -1.35 -3.95 -0.92
C ARG A 100 -0.92 -5.05 0.05
N LYS A 101 -1.18 -6.31 -0.31
CA LYS A 101 -0.74 -7.48 0.45
C LYS A 101 0.77 -7.65 0.29
N LEU A 102 1.46 -7.84 1.41
CA LEU A 102 2.88 -8.14 1.43
C LEU A 102 3.07 -9.51 2.09
N PRO A 103 3.31 -10.59 1.31
CA PRO A 103 3.27 -11.94 1.83
C PRO A 103 4.48 -12.25 2.69
N ASP A 104 5.66 -11.73 2.37
CA ASP A 104 6.88 -11.87 3.14
C ASP A 104 7.65 -10.55 3.09
N VAL A 105 7.77 -9.88 4.24
CA VAL A 105 8.27 -8.50 4.32
C VAL A 105 9.70 -8.51 4.82
N ASP A 106 10.57 -7.86 4.03
CA ASP A 106 11.90 -7.44 4.44
C ASP A 106 12.12 -5.97 4.02
N THR A 107 13.32 -5.46 4.22
CA THR A 107 13.71 -4.08 3.92
C THR A 107 13.64 -3.70 2.43
N ARG A 108 13.44 -4.66 1.51
CA ARG A 108 13.24 -4.38 0.07
C ARG A 108 11.81 -3.98 -0.24
N TYR A 109 10.84 -4.43 0.56
CA TYR A 109 9.43 -4.23 0.29
C TYR A 109 8.84 -3.03 1.01
N VAL A 110 9.48 -2.53 2.06
CA VAL A 110 9.00 -1.39 2.85
C VAL A 110 10.11 -0.36 3.05
N SER A 111 9.74 0.90 3.09
CA SER A 111 10.66 2.02 3.27
C SER A 111 10.19 2.96 4.36
N VAL A 112 11.12 3.66 5.02
CA VAL A 112 10.79 4.70 5.99
C VAL A 112 9.85 5.71 5.35
N GLY A 113 8.79 6.05 6.08
CA GLY A 113 7.69 6.87 5.59
C GLY A 113 6.51 6.06 5.04
N ASP A 114 6.59 4.76 4.86
CA ASP A 114 5.43 3.97 4.41
C ASP A 114 4.38 3.82 5.52
N VAL A 115 3.09 3.87 5.15
CA VAL A 115 1.97 3.53 6.03
C VAL A 115 1.68 2.04 5.90
N VAL A 116 1.92 1.30 6.98
CA VAL A 116 1.82 -0.15 7.00
C VAL A 116 0.66 -0.63 7.86
N VAL A 117 0.06 -1.75 7.46
CA VAL A 117 -0.86 -2.53 8.28
C VAL A 117 -0.06 -3.67 8.89
N LEU A 118 -0.07 -3.77 10.22
CA LEU A 118 0.68 -4.76 10.98
C LEU A 118 -0.21 -5.46 11.99
N LYS A 119 0.16 -6.68 12.38
CA LYS A 119 -0.45 -7.34 13.54
C LYS A 119 -0.06 -6.57 14.80
N ASP A 120 -0.99 -6.48 15.75
CA ASP A 120 -0.68 -5.92 17.06
C ASP A 120 0.27 -6.89 17.80
N PRO A 121 1.43 -6.40 18.27
CA PRO A 121 2.43 -7.24 18.95
C PRO A 121 1.93 -7.80 20.30
N ASN A 122 0.95 -7.14 20.93
CA ASN A 122 0.37 -7.57 22.20
C ASN A 122 -0.98 -8.28 22.02
N GLU A 123 -1.67 -8.07 20.89
CA GLU A 123 -2.99 -8.64 20.60
C GLU A 123 -3.04 -9.29 19.20
N THR A 124 -2.64 -10.55 19.09
CA THR A 124 -2.44 -11.26 17.79
C THR A 124 -3.63 -11.31 16.83
N HIS A 125 -4.85 -11.03 17.30
CA HIS A 125 -6.07 -10.98 16.50
C HIS A 125 -6.45 -9.58 16.03
N LYS A 126 -5.68 -8.55 16.41
CA LYS A 126 -5.88 -7.16 16.02
C LYS A 126 -4.82 -6.71 15.03
N TYR A 127 -5.20 -5.72 14.23
CA TYR A 127 -4.33 -5.06 13.28
C TYR A 127 -4.24 -3.58 13.62
N LEU A 128 -3.06 -3.01 13.42
CA LEU A 128 -2.76 -1.60 13.57
C LEU A 128 -2.37 -1.01 12.23
N VAL A 129 -2.64 0.27 12.04
CA VAL A 129 -2.13 1.04 10.91
C VAL A 129 -1.22 2.14 11.44
N ARG A 130 0.06 2.12 11.06
CA ARG A 130 1.08 3.03 11.57
C ARG A 130 2.05 3.44 10.46
N ARG A 131 2.72 4.57 10.65
CA ARG A 131 3.78 5.00 9.75
C ARG A 131 5.12 4.39 10.18
N LEU A 132 5.84 3.81 9.22
CA LEU A 132 7.16 3.24 9.42
C LEU A 132 8.16 4.39 9.61
N ALA A 133 8.77 4.46 10.79
CA ALA A 133 9.68 5.55 11.16
C ALA A 133 11.15 5.14 11.08
N ALA A 134 11.46 3.87 11.33
CA ALA A 134 12.81 3.34 11.24
C ALA A 134 12.82 1.84 10.92
N LEU A 135 13.93 1.39 10.35
CA LEU A 135 14.21 0.00 9.96
C LEU A 135 15.45 -0.51 10.69
N GLU A 136 15.72 -1.81 10.56
CA GLU A 136 16.90 -2.48 11.11
C GLU A 136 18.20 -1.66 10.94
N GLY A 137 19.06 -1.69 11.95
CA GLY A 137 20.31 -0.94 11.97
C GLY A 137 20.17 0.55 12.32
N SER A 138 18.95 1.09 12.41
CA SER A 138 18.74 2.47 12.88
C SER A 138 18.99 2.57 14.39
N GLU A 139 19.69 3.63 14.80
CA GLU A 139 19.83 4.00 16.21
C GLU A 139 18.62 4.83 16.66
N MET A 140 17.95 4.35 17.70
CA MET A 140 16.80 4.99 18.30
C MET A 140 17.28 5.82 19.48
N VAL A 141 17.02 7.12 19.41
CA VAL A 141 17.39 8.09 20.46
C VAL A 141 16.12 8.78 20.95
N SER A 142 15.90 8.73 22.27
CA SER A 142 14.79 9.44 22.91
C SER A 142 15.18 10.90 23.19
N SER A 143 14.17 11.76 23.31
CA SER A 143 14.35 13.11 23.85
C SER A 143 14.45 13.13 25.37
N ASP A 144 14.04 12.05 26.06
CA ASP A 144 14.27 11.90 27.50
C ASP A 144 15.67 11.31 27.73
N GLU A 145 16.53 12.06 28.41
CA GLU A 145 17.92 11.67 28.71
C GLU A 145 18.03 10.39 29.56
N LYS A 146 16.93 9.96 30.20
CA LYS A 146 16.87 8.73 30.98
C LYS A 146 16.71 7.48 30.12
N ASP A 147 16.21 7.62 28.90
CA ASP A 147 16.03 6.50 27.99
C ASP A 147 17.36 6.21 27.29
N GLU A 148 17.87 5.00 27.46
CA GLU A 148 19.10 4.59 26.80
C GLU A 148 18.89 4.43 25.28
N PRO A 149 19.77 4.99 24.44
CA PRO A 149 19.77 4.72 23.01
C PRO A 149 19.94 3.23 22.72
N PHE A 150 19.27 2.75 21.68
CA PHE A 150 19.40 1.35 21.25
C PHE A 150 19.33 1.21 19.74
N LEU A 151 19.95 0.15 19.20
CA LEU A 151 19.89 -0.19 17.79
C LEU A 151 18.72 -1.14 17.50
N LEU A 152 17.98 -0.86 16.43
CA LEU A 152 17.03 -1.82 15.88
C LEU A 152 17.78 -3.04 15.36
N LYS A 153 17.42 -4.21 15.88
CA LYS A 153 18.03 -5.48 15.47
C LYS A 153 17.56 -5.86 14.06
N LYS A 154 18.21 -6.90 13.52
CA LYS A 154 17.78 -7.52 12.27
C LYS A 154 16.29 -7.86 12.31
N ASP A 155 15.60 -7.60 11.19
CA ASP A 155 14.17 -7.85 10.99
C ASP A 155 13.25 -7.05 11.95
N GLN A 156 13.77 -6.02 12.63
CA GLN A 156 12.97 -5.11 13.45
C GLN A 156 12.69 -3.79 12.73
N CYS A 157 11.55 -3.19 13.05
CA CYS A 157 11.21 -1.86 12.66
C CYS A 157 10.59 -1.06 13.81
N TRP A 158 10.54 0.25 13.62
CA TRP A 158 9.87 1.19 14.52
C TRP A 158 8.71 1.84 13.79
N VAL A 159 7.52 1.80 14.39
CA VAL A 159 6.30 2.37 13.82
C VAL A 159 5.71 3.42 14.75
N VAL A 160 5.18 4.49 14.19
CA VAL A 160 4.62 5.63 14.93
C VAL A 160 3.22 5.99 14.45
N ALA A 161 2.42 6.51 15.35
CA ALA A 161 1.25 7.30 14.99
C ALA A 161 1.71 8.63 14.35
N GLU A 162 1.02 9.07 13.31
CA GLU A 162 1.32 10.34 12.63
C GLU A 162 0.79 11.54 13.41
N ASN A 163 -0.29 11.35 14.15
CA ASN A 163 -0.90 12.40 14.94
C ASN A 163 -0.01 12.77 16.12
N LYS A 164 0.63 13.94 16.01
CA LYS A 164 1.58 14.49 16.99
C LYS A 164 0.90 15.04 18.25
N ASP A 165 -0.39 15.33 18.17
CA ASP A 165 -1.15 15.87 19.31
C ASP A 165 -1.56 14.76 20.29
N MET A 166 -1.45 13.50 19.87
CA MET A 166 -1.71 12.33 20.73
C MET A 166 -0.53 12.03 21.65
N LYS A 167 -0.83 11.79 22.93
CA LYS A 167 0.17 11.29 23.88
C LYS A 167 0.57 9.86 23.52
N SER A 168 1.79 9.44 23.84
CA SER A 168 2.32 8.11 23.47
C SER A 168 1.42 6.93 23.88
N LYS A 169 0.76 7.01 25.04
CA LYS A 169 -0.19 5.98 25.51
C LYS A 169 -1.49 5.94 24.70
N GLU A 170 -1.94 7.08 24.21
CA GLU A 170 -3.16 7.21 23.40
C GLU A 170 -2.87 6.84 21.94
N ALA A 171 -1.68 7.20 21.44
CA ALA A 171 -1.19 6.86 20.11
C ALA A 171 -1.03 5.36 19.89
N TYR A 172 -0.65 4.62 20.95
CA TYR A 172 -0.38 3.18 20.94
C TYR A 172 0.47 2.76 19.73
N ASP A 173 1.77 3.01 19.83
CA ASP A 173 2.77 2.72 18.80
C ASP A 173 4.08 2.21 19.42
N SER A 174 5.17 2.14 18.67
CA SER A 174 6.44 1.58 19.17
C SER A 174 6.99 2.31 20.39
N ARG A 175 6.61 3.56 20.65
CA ARG A 175 6.96 4.26 21.91
C ARG A 175 6.34 3.60 23.14
N SER A 176 5.28 2.83 22.96
CA SER A 176 4.55 2.14 24.02
C SER A 176 4.84 0.63 24.10
N PHE A 177 4.97 -0.06 22.95
CA PHE A 177 5.17 -1.51 22.90
C PHE A 177 6.56 -1.94 22.39
N GLY A 178 7.42 -0.98 22.03
CA GLY A 178 8.78 -1.24 21.53
C GLY A 178 8.87 -1.56 20.04
N PRO A 179 10.01 -2.09 19.58
CA PRO A 179 10.22 -2.48 18.19
C PRO A 179 9.30 -3.62 17.76
N VAL A 180 8.90 -3.64 16.49
CA VAL A 180 8.03 -4.68 15.91
C VAL A 180 8.83 -5.51 14.90
N SER A 181 8.45 -6.77 14.71
CA SER A 181 9.01 -7.61 13.65
C SER A 181 8.49 -7.18 12.28
N LEU A 182 9.37 -7.09 11.28
CA LEU A 182 8.96 -6.89 9.88
C LEU A 182 7.95 -7.94 9.42
N ALA A 183 8.05 -9.18 9.94
CA ALA A 183 7.14 -10.27 9.62
C ALA A 183 5.69 -10.06 10.12
N ASP A 184 5.46 -9.11 11.04
CA ASP A 184 4.13 -8.73 11.51
C ASP A 184 3.44 -7.74 10.57
N ILE A 185 4.18 -7.09 9.66
CA ILE A 185 3.60 -6.29 8.58
C ILE A 185 2.88 -7.22 7.60
N VAL A 186 1.59 -6.97 7.39
CA VAL A 186 0.74 -7.76 6.49
C VAL A 186 0.41 -7.03 5.19
N GLY A 187 0.65 -5.72 5.15
CA GLY A 187 0.43 -4.93 3.95
C GLY A 187 0.83 -3.47 4.08
N ARG A 188 0.76 -2.75 2.96
CA ARG A 188 0.98 -1.30 2.89
C ARG A 188 -0.29 -0.62 2.40
N ALA A 189 -0.72 0.43 3.08
CA ALA A 189 -1.84 1.24 2.63
C ALA A 189 -1.42 2.09 1.43
N ILE A 190 -2.13 1.96 0.31
CA ILE A 190 -1.78 2.61 -0.97
C ILE A 190 -2.82 3.64 -1.42
N TYR A 191 -4.05 3.55 -0.89
CA TYR A 191 -5.12 4.52 -1.14
C TYR A 191 -5.98 4.67 0.12
N CYS A 192 -6.48 5.87 0.37
CA CYS A 192 -7.32 6.19 1.52
C CYS A 192 -8.59 6.90 1.06
N MET A 193 -9.73 6.39 1.52
CA MET A 193 -11.02 7.07 1.44
C MET A 193 -11.41 7.60 2.82
N ARG A 194 -11.45 8.93 2.94
CA ARG A 194 -11.91 9.63 4.15
C ARG A 194 -13.39 9.99 4.01
N THR A 195 -13.76 10.48 2.83
CA THR A 195 -15.15 10.70 2.41
C THR A 195 -15.29 10.42 0.90
N ALA A 196 -16.52 10.46 0.39
CA ALA A 196 -16.80 10.32 -1.05
C ALA A 196 -16.17 11.43 -1.92
N VAL A 197 -15.79 12.58 -1.33
CA VAL A 197 -15.16 13.71 -2.04
C VAL A 197 -13.72 13.98 -1.60
N ASP A 198 -13.29 13.34 -0.51
CA ASP A 198 -11.96 13.47 0.07
C ASP A 198 -11.32 12.07 0.17
N HIS A 199 -10.64 11.69 -0.91
CA HIS A 199 -9.96 10.42 -1.04
C HIS A 199 -8.78 10.54 -2.01
N GLY A 200 -7.79 9.65 -1.88
CA GLY A 200 -6.61 9.71 -2.73
C GLY A 200 -5.53 8.70 -2.37
N PRO A 201 -4.45 8.65 -3.16
CA PRO A 201 -3.27 7.86 -2.83
C PRO A 201 -2.70 8.24 -1.46
N VAL A 202 -2.22 7.24 -0.72
CA VAL A 202 -1.51 7.49 0.54
C VAL A 202 -0.10 7.98 0.22
N SER A 203 0.32 9.07 0.84
CA SER A 203 1.67 9.60 0.72
C SER A 203 2.66 8.68 1.46
N ASN A 204 3.21 7.71 0.72
CA ASN A 204 4.27 6.82 1.15
C ASN A 204 5.63 7.32 0.64
N SER A 205 6.70 6.53 0.84
CA SER A 205 7.99 6.82 0.19
C SER A 205 7.87 6.85 -1.34
N GLU A 206 8.72 7.63 -2.02
CA GLU A 206 8.71 7.74 -3.48
C GLU A 206 8.86 6.37 -4.17
N PHE A 207 9.77 5.54 -3.64
CA PHE A 207 9.98 4.18 -4.12
C PHE A 207 8.70 3.34 -4.01
N SER A 208 8.06 3.30 -2.84
CA SER A 208 6.83 2.53 -2.65
C SER A 208 5.68 3.04 -3.51
N MET A 209 5.54 4.37 -3.67
CA MET A 209 4.51 4.93 -4.57
C MET A 209 4.72 4.55 -6.03
N GLN A 210 5.98 4.51 -6.50
CA GLN A 210 6.31 4.08 -7.86
C GLN A 210 5.98 2.59 -8.07
N GLU A 211 6.30 1.75 -7.10
CA GLU A 211 6.01 0.32 -7.11
C GLU A 211 4.51 0.02 -7.03
N ASP A 212 3.74 0.85 -6.32
CA ASP A 212 2.29 0.64 -6.14
C ASP A 212 1.44 1.25 -7.26
N SER A 213 1.99 2.17 -8.06
CA SER A 213 1.32 2.84 -9.17
C SER A 213 0.60 1.88 -10.15
N PRO A 214 1.24 0.82 -10.69
CA PRO A 214 0.56 -0.10 -11.60
C PRO A 214 -0.56 -0.90 -10.92
N ILE A 215 -0.45 -1.13 -9.60
CA ILE A 215 -1.48 -1.85 -8.82
C ILE A 215 -2.70 -0.96 -8.61
N LEU A 216 -2.48 0.32 -8.25
CA LEU A 216 -3.55 1.31 -8.19
C LEU A 216 -4.25 1.47 -9.53
N ALA A 217 -3.50 1.52 -10.64
CA ALA A 217 -4.08 1.69 -11.97
C ALA A 217 -4.99 0.53 -12.42
N VAL A 218 -4.87 -0.66 -11.79
CA VAL A 218 -5.61 -1.87 -12.19
C VAL A 218 -6.63 -2.33 -11.14
N GLU A 219 -6.29 -2.26 -9.85
CA GLU A 219 -7.13 -2.81 -8.77
C GLU A 219 -7.92 -1.75 -7.99
N LEU A 220 -7.66 -0.44 -8.17
CA LEU A 220 -8.46 0.59 -7.51
C LEU A 220 -9.85 0.69 -8.14
N ASP A 221 -10.85 0.31 -7.37
CA ASP A 221 -12.27 0.55 -7.65
C ASP A 221 -12.84 1.46 -6.56
N VAL A 222 -13.04 2.74 -6.89
CA VAL A 222 -13.53 3.74 -5.94
C VAL A 222 -14.98 3.46 -5.52
N ASP A 223 -15.79 2.89 -6.40
CA ASP A 223 -17.20 2.56 -6.09
C ASP A 223 -17.28 1.38 -5.12
N GLU A 224 -16.42 0.38 -5.27
CA GLU A 224 -16.26 -0.71 -4.29
C GLU A 224 -15.80 -0.16 -2.95
N LEU A 225 -14.78 0.72 -2.96
CA LEU A 225 -14.23 1.34 -1.76
C LEU A 225 -15.29 2.18 -1.02
N ALA A 226 -16.20 2.85 -1.75
CA ALA A 226 -17.30 3.64 -1.21
C ALA A 226 -18.43 2.79 -0.60
N LYS A 227 -18.71 1.60 -1.17
CA LYS A 227 -19.70 0.66 -0.61
C LYS A 227 -19.27 0.09 0.73
N ASP A 228 -17.97 -0.15 0.89
CA ASP A 228 -17.38 -0.67 2.13
C ASP A 228 -17.12 0.43 3.16
N HIS A 229 -17.15 1.70 2.75
CA HIS A 229 -17.03 2.84 3.64
C HIS A 229 -18.29 3.02 4.50
N LYS A 230 -18.13 2.78 5.80
CA LYS A 230 -19.14 3.04 6.81
C LYS A 230 -18.97 4.48 7.30
N ALA A 231 -19.64 5.41 6.64
CA ALA A 231 -19.79 6.78 7.14
C ALA A 231 -20.64 6.82 8.41
#